data_AF-A0A6C0HL59-F1
#
_entry.id   AF-A0A6C0HL59-F1
#
_cell.length_a   1.000
_cell.length_b   1.000
_cell.length_c   1.000
_cell.angle_alpha   90.00
_cell.angle_beta   90.00
_cell.angle_gamma   90.00
#
_symmetry.space_group_name_H-M   'P 1'
#
loop_
_entity.id
_entity.type
_entity.pdbx_description
1 polymer ?
#
loop_
_entity_poly.entity_id
_entity_poly.type
_entity_poly.pdbx_seq_one_letter_code
_entity_poly.pdbx_strand_id
1 'polypeptide(L)' 'MEQPWMMILHSLIIGIVLYVFMLFGLGQQNEIAQSRSILIAAIILIYMILFGHGLPTKLNKI' A
#
# COMPACT_ATOMS: atom_id res chain seq x y z
N MET A 1 1.53 15.22 -13.10
CA MET A 1 1.96 14.70 -11.80
C MET A 1 0.73 14.32 -11.03
N GLU A 2 0.65 13.10 -10.56
CA GLU A 2 -0.43 12.68 -9.67
C GLU A 2 -0.25 13.38 -8.33
N GLN A 3 -1.35 13.81 -7.73
CA GLN A 3 -1.27 14.54 -6.47
C GLN A 3 -0.75 13.59 -5.37
N PRO A 4 0.20 14.01 -4.51
CA PRO A 4 0.73 13.17 -3.42
C PRO A 4 -0.36 12.58 -2.51
N TRP A 5 -1.47 13.30 -2.33
CA TRP A 5 -2.64 12.85 -1.59
C TRP A 5 -3.28 11.59 -2.18
N MET A 6 -3.27 11.44 -3.50
CA MET A 6 -3.79 10.24 -4.17
C MET A 6 -2.93 9.01 -3.88
N MET A 7 -1.61 9.17 -3.72
CA MET A 7 -0.70 8.06 -3.38
C MET A 7 -0.94 7.57 -1.95
N ILE A 8 -1.18 8.51 -1.02
CA ILE A 8 -1.56 8.19 0.36
C ILE A 8 -2.88 7.41 0.37
N LEU A 9 -3.92 7.91 -0.31
CA LEU A 9 -5.21 7.23 -0.38
C LEU A 9 -5.10 5.82 -0.98
N HIS A 10 -4.32 5.64 -2.05
CA HIS A 10 -4.10 4.32 -2.63
C HIS A 10 -3.41 3.37 -1.67
N SER A 11 -2.31 3.78 -1.04
CA SER A 11 -1.61 2.94 -0.07
C SER A 11 -2.50 2.57 1.13
N LEU A 12 -3.36 3.48 1.57
CA LEU A 12 -4.31 3.26 2.66
C LEU A 12 -5.38 2.22 2.26
N ILE A 13 -6.01 2.39 1.10
CA ILE A 13 -7.03 1.46 0.60
C ILE A 13 -6.41 0.06 0.40
N ILE A 14 -5.22 -0.01 -0.20
CA ILE A 14 -4.52 -1.29 -0.41
C ILE A 14 -4.18 -1.95 0.93
N GLY A 15 -3.72 -1.17 1.92
CA GLY A 15 -3.44 -1.67 3.28
C GLY A 15 -4.68 -2.24 3.96
N ILE A 16 -5.84 -1.58 3.85
CA ILE A 16 -7.12 -2.05 4.40
C ILE A 16 -7.55 -3.36 3.71
N VAL A 17 -7.48 -3.41 2.37
CA VAL A 17 -7.83 -4.61 1.61
C VAL A 17 -6.93 -5.78 2.00
N LEU A 18 -5.62 -5.56 2.13
CA LEU A 18 -4.66 -6.57 2.59
C LEU A 18 -4.98 -7.05 4.00
N TYR A 19 -5.31 -6.14 4.93
CA TYR A 19 -5.69 -6.50 6.29
C TYR A 19 -6.91 -7.44 6.31
N VAL A 20 -7.97 -7.07 5.61
CA VAL A 20 -9.21 -7.87 5.48
C VAL A 20 -8.88 -9.22 4.86
N PHE A 21 -8.06 -9.26 3.80
CA PHE A 21 -7.65 -10.51 3.18
C PHE A 21 -6.83 -11.41 4.12
N MET A 22 -5.91 -10.84 4.90
CA MET A 22 -5.13 -11.61 5.89
C MET A 22 -6.03 -12.19 7.00
N LEU A 23 -7.04 -11.42 7.40
CA LEU A 23 -7.96 -11.84 8.46
C LEU A 23 -8.91 -12.95 7.98
N PHE A 24 -9.60 -12.75 6.86
CA PHE A 24 -10.66 -13.64 6.39
C PHE A 24 -10.19 -14.68 5.37
N GLY A 25 -9.18 -14.36 4.56
CA GLY A 25 -8.62 -15.26 3.56
C GLY A 25 -7.54 -16.18 4.11
N LEU A 26 -6.67 -15.67 5.00
CA LEU A 26 -5.54 -16.43 5.57
C LEU A 26 -5.74 -16.85 7.03
N GLY A 27 -6.79 -16.36 7.71
CA GLY A 27 -7.07 -16.69 9.11
C GLY A 27 -6.01 -16.18 10.09
N GLN A 28 -5.29 -15.11 9.77
CA GLN A 28 -4.25 -14.57 10.63
C GLN A 28 -4.84 -13.89 11.88
N GLN A 29 -4.09 -13.92 12.99
CA GLN A 29 -4.43 -13.18 14.20
C GLN A 29 -4.43 -11.67 13.93
N ASN A 30 -5.33 -10.93 14.60
CA ASN A 30 -5.51 -9.48 14.44
C ASN A 30 -4.17 -8.70 14.49
N GLU A 31 -3.34 -8.94 15.50
CA GLU A 31 -2.07 -8.22 15.69
C GLU A 31 -1.08 -8.45 14.53
N ILE A 32 -1.01 -9.69 14.04
CA ILE A 32 -0.15 -10.08 12.93
C ILE A 32 -0.64 -9.45 11.63
N ALA A 33 -1.95 -9.53 11.37
CA ALA A 33 -2.55 -8.97 10.17
C ALA A 33 -2.39 -7.44 10.13
N GLN A 34 -2.58 -6.74 11.26
CA GLN A 34 -2.37 -5.29 11.36
C GLN A 34 -0.91 -4.90 11.11
N SER A 35 0.04 -5.55 11.80
CA SER A 35 1.46 -5.21 11.68
C SER A 35 1.98 -5.44 10.25
N ARG A 36 1.58 -6.55 9.62
CA ARG A 36 1.99 -6.89 8.26
C ARG A 36 1.33 -6.01 7.20
N SER A 37 0.03 -5.72 7.34
CA SER A 37 -0.68 -4.88 6.37
C SER A 37 -0.17 -3.44 6.38
N ILE A 38 0.12 -2.87 7.56
CA ILE A 38 0.70 -1.53 7.70
C ILE A 38 2.11 -1.48 7.09
N LEU A 39 2.94 -2.48 7.36
CA LEU A 39 4.29 -2.56 6.79
C LEU A 39 4.24 -2.60 5.25
N ILE A 40 3.38 -3.45 4.68
CA ILE A 40 3.22 -3.56 3.23
C ILE A 40 2.66 -2.24 2.65
N ALA A 41 1.68 -1.63 3.30
CA ALA A 41 1.14 -0.33 2.87
C ALA A 41 2.22 0.76 2.85
N ALA A 42 3.11 0.80 3.83
CA ALA A 42 4.23 1.74 3.86
C ALA A 42 5.22 1.50 2.70
N ILE A 43 5.55 0.24 2.40
CA ILE A 43 6.39 -0.11 1.25
C ILE A 43 5.73 0.32 -0.07
N ILE A 44 4.42 0.10 -0.21
CA ILE A 44 3.65 0.52 -1.38
C ILE A 44 3.65 2.04 -1.52
N LEU A 45 3.50 2.79 -0.41
CA LEU A 45 3.58 4.24 -0.45
C LEU A 45 4.95 4.72 -0.94
N ILE A 46 6.04 4.13 -0.43
CA ILE A 46 7.39 4.42 -0.91
C ILE A 46 7.50 4.14 -2.41
N TYR A 47 7.00 3.00 -2.87
CA TYR A 47 6.94 2.67 -4.29
C TYR A 47 6.18 3.73 -5.10
N MET A 48 4.98 4.13 -4.66
CA MET A 48 4.15 5.10 -5.38
C MET A 48 4.80 6.48 -5.46
N ILE A 49 5.54 6.90 -4.42
CA ILE A 49 6.29 8.16 -4.43
C ILE A 49 7.42 8.10 -5.48
N LEU A 50 8.14 6.98 -5.55
CA LEU A 50 9.28 6.80 -6.44
C LEU A 50 8.89 6.58 -7.91
N PHE A 51 7.81 5.85 -8.17
CA PHE A 51 7.44 5.37 -9.51
C PHE A 51 6.11 5.92 -10.03
N GLY A 52 5.31 6.57 -9.19
CA GLY A 52 3.94 6.99 -9.51
C GLY A 52 2.93 5.85 -9.35
N HIS A 53 1.68 6.10 -9.74
CA HIS A 53 0.56 5.19 -9.57
C HIS A 53 0.62 3.93 -10.45
N GLY A 54 1.32 4.02 -11.58
CA GLY A 54 1.41 2.96 -12.59
C GLY A 54 2.57 1.98 -12.39
N LEU A 55 2.72 1.06 -13.35
CA LEU A 55 3.88 0.17 -13.43
C LEU A 55 5.17 0.97 -13.64
N PRO A 56 6.32 0.49 -13.13
CA PRO A 56 7.57 1.23 -13.15
C PRO A 56 8.16 1.19 -14.57
N THR A 57 7.63 2.05 -15.44
CA THR A 57 8.19 2.26 -16.79
C THR A 57 9.24 3.37 -16.78
N LYS A 58 9.15 4.31 -15.83
CA LYS A 58 10.05 5.44 -15.60
C LYS A 58 10.00 5.84 -14.12
N LEU A 59 11.08 6.43 -13.59
CA LEU A 59 11.06 7.07 -12.28
C LEU A 59 10.15 8.31 -12.33
N ASN A 60 9.37 8.52 -11.29
CA ASN A 60 8.55 9.72 -11.16
C ASN A 60 9.49 10.94 -11.13
N LYS A 61 9.20 11.96 -11.94
CA LYS A 61 9.90 13.25 -11.82
C LYS A 61 9.34 13.93 -10.58
N ILE A 62 10.02 13.73 -9.45
CA ILE A 62 9.79 14.44 -8.19
C ILE A 62 10.27 15.88 -8.36
#